data_AF-A0A0E0A451-F1
#
_entry.id   AF-A0A0E0A451-F1
#
_cell.length_a   1.000
_cell.length_b   1.000
_cell.length_c   1.000
_cell.angle_alpha   90.00
_cell.angle_beta   90.00
_cell.angle_gamma   90.00
#
_symmetry.space_group_name_H-M   'P 1'
#
loop_
_entity.id
_entity.type
_entity.pdbx_description
1 polymer ?
#
loop_
_entity_poly.entity_id
_entity_poly.type
_entity_poly.pdbx_seq_one_letter_code
_entity_poly.pdbx_strand_id
1 'polypeptide(L)'
;MAAAAEEKNKKMIKVISSDGEAFEMTEAAASMSRILLHMIEDGCTGDGGAGITLPNVAGSALAKVIEYCTKHAIAAAEGSSSSRKAKEELKKFDVEFMEVGIDMLYDLIMAANFMGVEGLLSLAAQRTAELIKGKSPEQIREMTAAPTAAPASLSKIIEYCTKHAAVEGGSTAAAELKRFDEELIDVDTDTLYHLLMAGNLMGVEGVLELAVQRTAELIRGKSPEEIRDTFKIANDFTPEEEEEIIKENAWALQ
;
A
#
# COMPACT_ATOMS: atom_id res chain seq x y z
N MET A 1 25.31 -0.52 -24.70
CA MET A 1 24.42 -1.08 -23.66
C MET A 1 25.18 -1.61 -22.45
N ALA A 2 26.27 -2.39 -22.61
CA ALA A 2 27.02 -2.93 -21.46
C ALA A 2 27.57 -1.86 -20.50
N ALA A 3 28.19 -0.79 -21.01
CA ALA A 3 28.77 0.29 -20.18
C ALA A 3 27.73 1.06 -19.35
N ALA A 4 26.52 1.28 -19.88
CA ALA A 4 25.44 1.98 -19.17
C ALA A 4 24.79 1.12 -18.07
N ALA A 5 24.72 -0.20 -18.26
CA ALA A 5 24.28 -1.14 -17.22
C ALA A 5 25.31 -1.26 -16.09
N GLU A 6 26.60 -1.17 -16.43
CA GLU A 6 27.71 -1.19 -15.46
C GLU A 6 27.78 0.10 -14.61
N GLU A 7 27.41 1.24 -15.19
CA GLU A 7 27.33 2.54 -14.49
C GLU A 7 26.14 2.61 -13.53
N LYS A 8 24.95 2.13 -13.94
CA LYS A 8 23.76 2.00 -13.09
C LYS A 8 23.93 1.07 -11.89
N ASN A 9 24.88 0.14 -11.96
CA ASN A 9 25.17 -0.77 -10.85
C ASN A 9 26.15 -0.18 -9.82
N LYS A 10 26.78 0.97 -10.12
CA LYS A 10 27.71 1.67 -9.21
C LYS A 10 27.06 2.84 -8.46
N LYS A 11 26.03 3.46 -9.05
CA LYS A 11 25.32 4.57 -8.39
C LYS A 11 24.44 4.01 -7.27
N MET A 12 24.73 4.41 -6.04
CA MET A 12 23.96 4.04 -4.85
C MET A 12 22.92 5.12 -4.53
N ILE A 13 21.73 4.68 -4.14
CA ILE A 13 20.61 5.52 -3.73
C ILE A 13 20.32 5.21 -2.28
N LYS A 14 20.23 6.25 -1.47
CA LYS A 14 19.83 6.17 -0.07
C LYS A 14 18.32 6.26 0.05
N VAL A 15 17.71 5.28 0.70
CA VAL A 15 16.28 5.23 1.04
C VAL A 15 16.12 5.15 2.55
N ILE A 16 15.09 5.79 3.10
CA ILE A 16 14.83 5.86 4.54
C ILE A 16 13.43 5.28 4.78
N SER A 17 13.30 4.28 5.63
CA SER A 17 12.02 3.67 6.00
C SER A 17 11.19 4.56 6.94
N SER A 18 9.96 4.14 7.20
CA SER A 18 9.02 4.85 8.08
C SER A 18 9.47 4.94 9.53
N ASP A 19 10.30 3.99 9.98
CA ASP A 19 10.93 3.97 11.31
C ASP A 19 12.27 4.73 11.37
N GLY A 20 12.65 5.40 10.27
CA GLY A 20 13.85 6.23 10.19
C GLY A 20 15.15 5.46 9.93
N GLU A 21 15.09 4.15 9.67
CA GLU A 21 16.27 3.39 9.26
C GLU A 21 16.69 3.75 7.83
N ALA A 22 17.99 3.94 7.64
CA ALA A 22 18.55 4.29 6.34
C ALA A 22 19.18 3.07 5.67
N PHE A 23 18.83 2.85 4.41
CA PHE A 23 19.36 1.78 3.57
C PHE A 23 19.96 2.36 2.29
N GLU A 24 20.85 1.59 1.68
CA GLU A 24 21.44 1.91 0.38
C GLU A 24 21.16 0.78 -0.61
N MET A 25 20.79 1.15 -1.83
CA MET A 25 20.57 0.21 -2.92
C MET A 25 21.09 0.76 -4.25
N THR A 26 21.43 -0.10 -5.20
CA THR A 26 21.90 0.34 -6.51
C THR A 26 20.78 1.00 -7.31
N GLU A 27 21.11 1.92 -8.21
CA GLU A 27 20.13 2.51 -9.14
C GLU A 27 19.43 1.44 -9.97
N ALA A 28 20.14 0.36 -10.34
CA ALA A 28 19.55 -0.80 -11.02
C ALA A 28 18.46 -1.50 -10.18
N ALA A 29 18.71 -1.72 -8.88
CA ALA A 29 17.71 -2.28 -7.96
C ALA A 29 16.54 -1.31 -7.73
N ALA A 30 16.84 -0.02 -7.53
CA ALA A 30 15.82 1.01 -7.33
C ALA A 30 14.91 1.18 -8.56
N SER A 31 15.45 1.00 -9.77
CA SER A 31 14.69 1.08 -11.03
C SER A 31 13.58 0.03 -11.14
N MET A 32 13.59 -1.02 -10.30
CA MET A 32 12.49 -2.00 -10.23
C MET A 32 11.25 -1.46 -9.49
N SER A 33 11.41 -0.42 -8.69
CA SER A 33 10.30 0.30 -8.05
C SER A 33 9.85 1.43 -8.94
N ARG A 34 8.54 1.48 -9.24
CA ARG A 34 7.97 2.58 -10.03
C ARG A 34 8.12 3.94 -9.33
N ILE A 35 7.95 3.98 -8.01
CA ILE A 35 8.14 5.22 -7.23
C ILE A 35 9.59 5.69 -7.33
N LEU A 36 10.55 4.82 -7.02
CA LEU A 36 11.96 5.20 -7.03
C LEU A 36 12.42 5.56 -8.44
N LEU A 37 11.93 4.89 -9.47
CA LEU A 37 12.21 5.22 -10.86
C LEU A 37 11.84 6.67 -11.19
N HIS A 38 10.62 7.10 -10.87
CA HIS A 38 10.20 8.49 -11.09
C HIS A 38 11.05 9.48 -10.28
N MET A 39 11.36 9.16 -9.02
CA MET A 39 12.22 10.02 -8.19
C MET A 39 13.67 10.12 -8.71
N ILE A 40 14.18 9.07 -9.36
CA ILE A 40 15.49 9.09 -10.03
C ILE A 40 15.44 9.95 -11.29
N GLU A 41 14.41 9.77 -12.12
CA GLU A 41 14.20 10.52 -13.38
C GLU A 41 14.04 12.02 -13.12
N ASP A 42 13.36 12.40 -12.04
CA ASP A 42 13.16 13.79 -11.63
C ASP A 42 14.40 14.41 -10.96
N GLY A 43 15.50 13.66 -10.82
CA GLY A 43 16.76 14.16 -10.27
C GLY A 43 16.75 14.39 -8.76
N CYS A 44 15.74 13.88 -8.04
CA CYS A 44 15.61 13.98 -6.59
C CYS A 44 16.67 13.18 -5.80
N THR A 45 17.66 12.60 -6.51
CA THR A 45 18.77 11.81 -5.97
C THR A 45 20.11 12.56 -5.93
N GLY A 46 20.12 13.86 -6.27
CA GLY A 46 21.36 14.67 -6.34
C GLY A 46 22.03 14.93 -4.99
N ASP A 47 23.36 15.12 -5.04
CA ASP A 47 24.45 15.36 -4.05
C ASP A 47 24.17 15.94 -2.63
N GLY A 48 22.94 16.23 -2.23
CA GLY A 48 22.56 16.77 -0.91
C GLY A 48 22.28 15.75 0.21
N GLY A 49 22.39 14.44 -0.05
CA GLY A 49 22.40 13.42 1.02
C GLY A 49 21.09 13.18 1.80
N ALA A 50 19.98 13.82 1.42
CA ALA A 50 18.71 13.76 2.16
C ALA A 50 18.05 12.36 2.16
N GLY A 51 18.33 11.51 1.17
CA GLY A 51 17.72 10.18 1.04
C GLY A 51 16.22 10.24 0.72
N ILE A 52 15.71 9.21 0.04
CA ILE A 52 14.29 9.11 -0.28
C ILE A 52 13.55 8.50 0.90
N THR A 53 12.65 9.25 1.52
CA THR A 53 11.83 8.78 2.65
C THR A 53 10.61 7.99 2.16
N LEU A 54 10.39 6.81 2.72
CA LEU A 54 9.28 5.90 2.44
C LEU A 54 8.41 5.78 3.71
N PRO A 55 7.48 6.73 3.94
CA PRO A 55 6.76 6.85 5.21
C PRO A 55 5.82 5.67 5.53
N ASN A 56 5.52 4.81 4.55
CA ASN A 56 4.61 3.69 4.70
C ASN A 56 5.30 2.32 4.62
N VAL A 57 6.64 2.28 4.70
CA VAL A 57 7.40 1.03 4.61
C VAL A 57 8.32 0.91 5.82
N ALA A 58 8.06 -0.07 6.68
CA ALA A 58 8.92 -0.38 7.82
C ALA A 58 10.31 -0.88 7.37
N GLY A 59 11.35 -0.62 8.17
CA GLY A 59 12.73 -0.97 7.82
C GLY A 59 12.93 -2.47 7.58
N SER A 60 12.27 -3.31 8.38
CA SER A 60 12.30 -4.77 8.24
C SER A 60 11.76 -5.27 6.89
N ALA A 61 10.67 -4.66 6.42
CA ALA A 61 10.08 -4.95 5.11
C ALA A 61 10.94 -4.36 3.98
N LEU A 62 11.39 -3.12 4.15
CA LEU A 62 12.25 -2.43 3.18
C LEU A 62 13.54 -3.20 2.91
N ALA A 63 14.20 -3.72 3.95
CA ALA A 63 15.40 -4.53 3.83
C ALA A 63 15.20 -5.74 2.91
N LYS A 64 14.06 -6.43 3.04
CA LYS A 64 13.71 -7.56 2.16
C LYS A 64 13.35 -7.12 0.75
N VAL A 65 12.63 -6.01 0.58
CA VAL A 65 12.34 -5.47 -0.74
C VAL A 65 13.66 -5.14 -1.47
N ILE A 66 14.63 -4.55 -0.77
CA ILE A 66 15.96 -4.25 -1.31
C ILE A 66 16.71 -5.53 -1.69
N GLU A 67 16.67 -6.57 -0.85
CA GLU A 67 17.26 -7.89 -1.15
C GLU A 67 16.69 -8.47 -2.44
N TYR A 68 15.36 -8.49 -2.57
CA TYR A 68 14.67 -8.97 -3.76
C TYR A 68 15.08 -8.16 -5.00
N CYS A 69 14.99 -6.83 -4.93
CA CYS A 69 15.30 -5.95 -6.05
C CYS A 69 16.77 -6.09 -6.49
N THR A 70 17.69 -6.24 -5.54
CA THR A 70 19.12 -6.44 -5.82
C THR A 70 19.35 -7.75 -6.57
N LYS A 71 18.77 -8.86 -6.09
CA LYS A 71 18.93 -10.18 -6.70
C LYS A 71 18.36 -10.23 -8.12
N HIS A 72 17.18 -9.65 -8.32
CA HIS A 72 16.50 -9.63 -9.63
C HIS A 72 17.14 -8.64 -10.60
N ALA A 73 17.66 -7.50 -10.13
CA ALA A 73 18.41 -6.56 -10.96
C ALA A 73 19.72 -7.19 -11.48
N ILE A 74 20.44 -7.94 -10.65
CA ILE A 74 21.64 -8.70 -11.07
C ILE A 74 21.25 -9.72 -12.14
N ALA A 75 20.20 -10.51 -11.90
CA ALA A 75 19.74 -11.51 -12.86
C ALA A 75 19.27 -10.90 -14.21
N ALA A 76 18.66 -9.70 -14.16
CA ALA A 76 18.26 -8.96 -15.35
C ALA A 76 19.47 -8.40 -16.13
N ALA A 77 20.49 -7.90 -15.42
CA ALA A 77 21.72 -7.41 -16.00
C ALA A 77 22.53 -8.51 -16.71
N GLU A 78 22.44 -9.75 -16.22
CA GLU A 78 23.04 -10.95 -16.84
C GLU A 78 22.30 -11.45 -18.10
N GLY A 79 21.35 -10.68 -18.63
CA GLY A 79 20.39 -11.06 -19.69
C GLY A 79 20.92 -11.86 -20.90
N SER A 80 20.03 -12.67 -21.50
CA SER A 80 20.18 -13.59 -22.67
C SER A 80 21.30 -14.64 -22.63
N SER A 81 22.34 -14.46 -21.82
CA SER A 81 23.43 -15.43 -21.60
C SER A 81 23.19 -16.29 -20.36
N SER A 82 22.19 -15.93 -19.54
CA SER A 82 21.82 -16.64 -18.32
C SER A 82 21.42 -18.07 -18.66
N SER A 83 22.28 -19.01 -18.26
CA SER A 83 22.04 -20.44 -18.46
C SER A 83 20.70 -20.86 -17.85
N ARG A 84 20.11 -21.95 -18.34
CA ARG A 84 18.88 -22.55 -17.74
C ARG A 84 19.00 -22.68 -16.22
N LYS A 85 20.22 -22.99 -15.74
CA LYS A 85 20.58 -23.10 -14.33
C LYS A 85 20.44 -21.77 -13.56
N ALA A 86 20.83 -20.63 -14.13
CA ALA A 86 20.66 -19.33 -13.47
C ALA A 86 19.18 -18.94 -13.29
N LYS A 87 18.33 -19.27 -14.27
CA LYS A 87 16.87 -19.08 -14.15
C LYS A 87 16.25 -20.02 -13.12
N GLU A 88 16.77 -21.25 -12.99
CA GLU A 88 16.34 -22.19 -11.95
C GLU A 88 16.79 -21.75 -10.55
N GLU A 89 18.01 -21.24 -10.41
CA GLU A 89 18.52 -20.68 -9.16
C GLU A 89 17.74 -19.43 -8.74
N LEU A 90 17.35 -18.56 -9.68
CA LEU A 90 16.49 -17.41 -9.38
C LEU A 90 15.10 -17.84 -8.90
N LYS A 91 14.48 -18.82 -9.57
CA LYS A 91 13.18 -19.38 -9.11
C LYS A 91 13.29 -20.05 -7.75
N LYS A 92 14.39 -20.75 -7.49
CA LYS A 92 14.63 -21.37 -6.19
C LYS A 92 14.79 -20.31 -5.10
N PHE A 93 15.55 -19.26 -5.39
CA PHE A 93 15.64 -18.08 -4.53
C PHE A 93 14.25 -17.49 -4.28
N ASP A 94 13.42 -17.29 -5.30
CA ASP A 94 12.07 -16.75 -5.15
C ASP A 94 11.20 -17.62 -4.23
N VAL A 95 11.31 -18.94 -4.30
CA VAL A 95 10.58 -19.84 -3.40
C VAL A 95 11.07 -19.67 -1.95
N GLU A 96 12.38 -19.76 -1.72
CA GLU A 96 12.99 -19.65 -0.39
C GLU A 96 12.78 -18.26 0.23
N PHE A 97 12.89 -17.21 -0.57
CA PHE A 97 12.67 -15.82 -0.18
C PHE A 97 11.25 -15.59 0.36
N MET A 98 10.27 -16.37 -0.13
CA MET A 98 8.86 -16.28 0.26
C MET A 98 8.48 -17.24 1.39
N GLU A 99 9.45 -17.99 1.95
CA GLU A 99 9.28 -18.77 3.18
C GLU A 99 9.37 -17.88 4.42
N VAL A 100 8.53 -16.85 4.45
CA VAL A 100 8.46 -15.87 5.53
C VAL A 100 7.20 -16.10 6.37
N GLY A 101 7.21 -15.61 7.61
CA GLY A 101 6.01 -15.58 8.44
C GLY A 101 4.90 -14.74 7.80
N ILE A 102 3.64 -15.01 8.14
CA ILE A 102 2.47 -14.35 7.51
C ILE A 102 2.49 -12.84 7.72
N ASP A 103 2.91 -12.38 8.91
CA ASP A 103 3.04 -10.95 9.21
C ASP A 103 4.04 -10.27 8.26
N MET A 104 5.22 -10.88 8.07
CA MET A 104 6.23 -10.39 7.13
C MET A 104 5.78 -10.52 5.67
N LEU A 105 5.01 -11.55 5.32
CA LEU A 105 4.42 -11.69 3.97
C LEU A 105 3.45 -10.54 3.69
N TYR A 106 2.62 -10.18 4.68
CA TYR A 106 1.71 -9.06 4.60
C TYR A 106 2.46 -7.74 4.45
N ASP A 107 3.47 -7.50 5.29
CA ASP A 107 4.32 -6.30 5.21
C ASP A 107 5.03 -6.20 3.84
N LEU A 108 5.48 -7.32 3.29
CA LEU A 108 6.07 -7.39 1.95
C LEU A 108 5.07 -7.06 0.85
N ILE A 109 3.81 -7.54 0.94
CA ILE A 109 2.75 -7.20 -0.03
C ILE A 109 2.49 -5.69 0.00
N MET A 110 2.35 -5.13 1.20
CA MET A 110 2.08 -3.70 1.38
C MET A 110 3.24 -2.84 0.87
N ALA A 111 4.48 -3.22 1.21
CA ALA A 111 5.68 -2.55 0.73
C ALA A 111 5.83 -2.64 -0.80
N ALA A 112 5.64 -3.83 -1.37
CA ALA A 112 5.74 -4.05 -2.81
C ALA A 112 4.66 -3.27 -3.58
N ASN A 113 3.43 -3.23 -3.06
CA ASN A 113 2.34 -2.44 -3.65
C ASN A 113 2.63 -0.95 -3.56
N PHE A 114 3.06 -0.45 -2.39
CA PHE A 114 3.41 0.94 -2.19
C PHE A 114 4.56 1.35 -3.14
N MET A 115 5.66 0.60 -3.16
CA MET A 115 6.82 0.91 -3.99
C MET A 115 6.61 0.60 -5.48
N GLY A 116 5.54 -0.11 -5.86
CA GLY A 116 5.25 -0.53 -7.23
C GLY A 116 6.26 -1.56 -7.77
N VAL A 117 6.65 -2.54 -6.95
CA VAL A 117 7.53 -3.65 -7.37
C VAL A 117 6.68 -4.84 -7.81
N GLU A 118 6.27 -4.84 -9.08
CA GLU A 118 5.29 -5.79 -9.62
C GLU A 118 5.69 -7.27 -9.47
N GLY A 119 6.98 -7.59 -9.66
CA GLY A 119 7.48 -8.96 -9.53
C GLY A 119 7.34 -9.51 -8.11
N LEU A 120 7.67 -8.69 -7.11
CA LEU A 120 7.54 -9.05 -5.70
C LEU A 120 6.07 -9.17 -5.29
N LEU A 121 5.23 -8.25 -5.74
CA LEU A 121 3.78 -8.30 -5.48
C LEU A 121 3.15 -9.57 -6.05
N SER A 122 3.51 -9.93 -7.29
CA SER A 122 3.02 -11.14 -7.95
C SER A 122 3.46 -12.40 -7.22
N LEU A 123 4.72 -12.45 -6.80
CA LEU A 123 5.28 -13.57 -6.06
C LEU A 123 4.61 -13.72 -4.68
N ALA A 124 4.35 -12.60 -4.00
CA ALA A 124 3.63 -12.57 -2.72
C ALA A 124 2.16 -12.95 -2.82
N ALA A 125 1.48 -12.52 -3.88
CA ALA A 125 0.13 -12.97 -4.19
C ALA A 125 0.09 -14.48 -4.45
N GLN A 126 1.05 -15.03 -5.20
CA GLN A 126 1.15 -16.47 -5.44
C GLN A 126 1.36 -17.25 -4.14
N ARG A 127 2.30 -16.80 -3.29
CA ARG A 127 2.55 -17.44 -2.00
C ARG A 127 1.31 -17.41 -1.11
N THR A 128 0.60 -16.30 -1.09
CA THR A 128 -0.67 -16.15 -0.36
C THR A 128 -1.73 -17.13 -0.87
N ALA A 129 -1.87 -17.27 -2.19
CA ALA A 129 -2.78 -18.24 -2.80
C ALA A 129 -2.44 -19.69 -2.41
N GLU A 130 -1.16 -20.04 -2.36
CA GLU A 130 -0.72 -21.36 -1.88
C GLU A 130 -1.06 -21.59 -0.40
N LEU A 131 -0.91 -20.55 0.43
CA LEU A 131 -1.29 -20.63 1.84
C LEU A 131 -2.79 -20.79 2.02
N ILE A 132 -3.62 -20.19 1.16
CA ILE A 132 -5.09 -20.27 1.25
C ILE A 132 -5.61 -21.60 0.68
N LYS A 133 -4.87 -22.20 -0.26
CA LYS A 133 -5.29 -23.43 -0.95
C LYS A 133 -5.52 -24.58 0.04
N GLY A 134 -6.75 -25.08 0.06
CA GLY A 134 -7.13 -26.23 0.89
C GLY A 134 -7.45 -25.91 2.35
N LYS A 135 -7.49 -24.63 2.73
CA LYS A 135 -7.93 -24.20 4.07
C LYS A 135 -9.42 -23.88 4.10
N SER A 136 -10.05 -24.06 5.25
CA SER A 136 -11.44 -23.64 5.45
C SER A 136 -11.55 -22.11 5.54
N PRO A 137 -12.72 -21.52 5.25
CA PRO A 137 -12.95 -20.09 5.42
C PRO A 137 -12.59 -19.57 6.83
N GLU A 138 -12.82 -20.37 7.87
CA GLU A 138 -12.49 -20.03 9.26
C GLU A 138 -10.98 -20.04 9.49
N GLN A 139 -10.26 -21.03 8.96
CA GLN A 139 -8.80 -21.09 9.04
C GLN A 139 -8.15 -19.97 8.24
N ILE A 140 -8.72 -19.61 7.09
CA ILE A 140 -8.27 -18.45 6.30
C ILE A 140 -8.46 -17.19 7.15
N ARG A 141 -9.62 -16.99 7.78
CA ARG A 141 -9.87 -15.85 8.66
C ARG A 141 -8.91 -15.77 9.85
N GLU A 142 -8.57 -16.89 10.47
CA GLU A 142 -7.61 -16.92 11.58
C GLU A 142 -6.18 -16.64 11.11
N MET A 143 -5.82 -17.05 9.89
CA MET A 143 -4.49 -16.85 9.31
C MET A 143 -4.29 -15.51 8.63
N THR A 144 -5.32 -14.97 8.00
CA THR A 144 -5.32 -13.67 7.31
C THR A 144 -5.97 -12.58 8.15
N ALA A 145 -6.15 -12.81 9.45
CA ALA A 145 -6.38 -11.75 10.43
C ALA A 145 -5.11 -10.88 10.47
N ALA A 146 -4.87 -10.14 9.39
CA ALA A 146 -3.91 -9.07 9.36
C ALA A 146 -4.28 -8.13 10.51
N PRO A 147 -3.31 -7.65 11.30
CA PRO A 147 -3.56 -6.70 12.39
C PRO A 147 -4.21 -5.38 11.93
N THR A 148 -4.33 -5.17 10.62
CA THR A 148 -4.61 -3.91 9.93
C THR A 148 -5.95 -3.89 9.21
N ALA A 149 -6.77 -4.93 9.30
CA ALA A 149 -8.20 -4.79 9.04
C ALA A 149 -8.88 -5.46 10.23
N ALA A 150 -9.38 -4.67 11.16
CA ALA A 150 -10.12 -5.18 12.30
C ALA A 150 -11.11 -6.26 11.79
N PRO A 151 -11.22 -7.43 12.44
CA PRO A 151 -12.16 -8.50 12.02
C PRO A 151 -13.59 -7.99 11.74
N ALA A 152 -13.96 -6.88 12.37
CA ALA A 152 -15.19 -6.12 12.12
C ALA A 152 -15.33 -5.60 10.67
N SER A 153 -14.27 -5.07 10.05
CA SER A 153 -14.32 -4.51 8.68
C SER A 153 -14.54 -5.58 7.62
N LEU A 154 -13.88 -6.73 7.74
CA LEU A 154 -14.13 -7.88 6.86
C LEU A 154 -15.54 -8.43 7.02
N SER A 155 -16.04 -8.49 8.27
CA SER A 155 -17.42 -8.90 8.53
C SER A 155 -18.41 -7.96 7.83
N LYS A 156 -18.21 -6.65 7.92
CA LYS A 156 -19.05 -5.64 7.26
C LYS A 156 -19.01 -5.72 5.73
N ILE A 157 -17.84 -5.95 5.12
CA ILE A 157 -17.74 -6.15 3.66
C ILE A 157 -18.52 -7.40 3.21
N ILE A 158 -18.43 -8.49 3.97
CA ILE A 158 -19.17 -9.72 3.65
C ILE A 158 -20.68 -9.50 3.81
N GLU A 159 -21.08 -8.76 4.84
CA GLU A 159 -22.48 -8.36 5.06
C GLU A 159 -23.00 -7.51 3.90
N TYR A 160 -22.24 -6.52 3.44
CA TYR A 160 -22.54 -5.71 2.26
C TYR A 160 -22.76 -6.57 1.02
N CYS A 161 -21.78 -7.42 0.68
CA CYS A 161 -21.86 -8.27 -0.51
C CYS A 161 -23.07 -9.21 -0.45
N THR A 162 -23.36 -9.77 0.72
CA THR A 162 -24.50 -10.68 0.90
C THR A 162 -25.83 -9.94 0.73
N LYS A 163 -25.95 -8.74 1.32
CA LYS A 163 -27.17 -7.94 1.26
C LYS A 163 -27.44 -7.43 -0.16
N HIS A 164 -26.42 -6.92 -0.85
CA HIS A 164 -26.54 -6.42 -2.22
C HIS A 164 -26.76 -7.55 -3.24
N ALA A 165 -26.23 -8.76 -3.00
CA ALA A 165 -26.50 -9.92 -3.85
C ALA A 165 -27.91 -10.52 -3.67
N ALA A 166 -28.52 -10.35 -2.49
CA ALA A 166 -29.83 -10.92 -2.15
C ALA A 166 -31.03 -10.07 -2.63
N VAL A 167 -30.78 -8.89 -3.21
CA VAL A 167 -31.86 -7.98 -3.62
C VAL A 167 -32.25 -8.22 -5.08
N GLU A 168 -33.48 -8.71 -5.28
CA GLU A 168 -34.12 -8.74 -6.60
C GLU A 168 -34.88 -7.41 -6.83
N GLY A 169 -34.70 -6.82 -8.02
CA GLY A 169 -35.02 -5.41 -8.30
C GLY A 169 -36.46 -4.98 -8.00
N GLY A 170 -36.60 -3.86 -7.28
CA GLY A 170 -37.86 -3.18 -7.00
C GLY A 170 -37.65 -1.83 -6.27
N SER A 171 -38.59 -0.89 -6.41
CA SER A 171 -38.47 0.47 -5.84
C SER A 171 -38.40 0.51 -4.31
N THR A 172 -38.96 -0.48 -3.62
CA THR A 172 -38.88 -0.60 -2.15
C THR A 172 -37.52 -1.13 -1.70
N ALA A 173 -36.94 -2.06 -2.47
CA ALA A 173 -35.65 -2.67 -2.16
C ALA A 173 -34.49 -1.66 -2.25
N ALA A 174 -34.57 -0.68 -3.16
CA ALA A 174 -33.58 0.39 -3.27
C ALA A 174 -33.54 1.31 -2.03
N ALA A 175 -34.70 1.60 -1.43
CA ALA A 175 -34.77 2.42 -0.21
C ALA A 175 -34.26 1.67 1.02
N GLU A 176 -34.51 0.35 1.09
CA GLU A 176 -33.99 -0.52 2.14
C GLU A 176 -32.47 -0.70 2.03
N LEU A 177 -31.95 -0.86 0.82
CA LEU A 177 -30.50 -0.90 0.55
C LEU A 177 -29.82 0.38 1.02
N LYS A 178 -30.36 1.55 0.65
CA LYS A 178 -29.76 2.82 1.05
C LYS A 178 -29.68 3.00 2.57
N ARG A 179 -30.75 2.63 3.30
CA ARG A 179 -30.73 2.66 4.78
C ARG A 179 -29.73 1.68 5.37
N PHE A 180 -29.64 0.48 4.79
CA PHE A 180 -28.66 -0.51 5.20
C PHE A 180 -27.23 -0.01 4.96
N ASP A 181 -26.97 0.61 3.80
CA ASP A 181 -25.66 1.17 3.47
C ASP A 181 -25.27 2.32 4.42
N GLU A 182 -26.22 3.19 4.77
CA GLU A 182 -26.05 4.25 5.78
C GLU A 182 -25.69 3.67 7.16
N GLU A 183 -26.36 2.60 7.60
CA GLU A 183 -26.08 1.93 8.88
C GLU A 183 -24.77 1.14 8.85
N LEU A 184 -24.43 0.53 7.70
CA LEU A 184 -23.22 -0.24 7.54
C LEU A 184 -21.97 0.65 7.67
N ILE A 185 -21.99 1.84 7.05
CA ILE A 185 -20.86 2.77 7.02
C ILE A 185 -20.83 3.73 8.22
N ASP A 186 -21.85 3.73 9.07
CA ASP A 186 -21.82 4.49 10.32
C ASP A 186 -20.97 3.77 11.37
N VAL A 187 -19.66 3.94 11.23
CA VAL A 187 -18.62 3.35 12.08
C VAL A 187 -17.65 4.43 12.53
N ASP A 188 -16.81 4.11 13.52
CA ASP A 188 -15.73 4.99 13.94
C ASP A 188 -14.67 5.18 12.83
N THR A 189 -13.83 6.21 12.96
CA THR A 189 -12.82 6.57 11.94
C THR A 189 -11.79 5.49 11.66
N ASP A 190 -11.45 4.66 12.65
CA ASP A 190 -10.48 3.56 12.49
C ASP A 190 -11.12 2.44 11.67
N THR A 191 -12.34 2.04 12.01
CA THR A 191 -13.10 1.07 11.23
C THR A 191 -13.38 1.59 9.80
N LEU A 192 -13.68 2.88 9.64
CA LEU A 192 -13.91 3.52 8.34
C LEU A 192 -12.64 3.47 7.47
N TYR A 193 -11.47 3.77 8.05
CA TYR A 193 -10.18 3.65 7.38
C TYR A 193 -9.93 2.21 6.91
N HIS A 194 -10.16 1.23 7.79
CA HIS A 194 -10.02 -0.18 7.45
C HIS A 194 -11.02 -0.63 6.36
N LEU A 195 -12.24 -0.10 6.33
CA LEU A 195 -13.20 -0.37 5.26
C LEU A 195 -12.77 0.22 3.92
N LEU A 196 -12.21 1.44 3.92
CA LEU A 196 -11.66 2.08 2.72
C LEU A 196 -10.51 1.24 2.14
N MET A 197 -9.57 0.82 3.00
CA MET A 197 -8.45 -0.03 2.60
C MET A 197 -8.92 -1.39 2.09
N ALA A 198 -9.81 -2.07 2.83
CA ALA A 198 -10.27 -3.40 2.47
C ALA A 198 -11.14 -3.39 1.21
N GLY A 199 -12.00 -2.37 1.02
CA GLY A 199 -12.79 -2.18 -0.20
C GLY A 199 -11.89 -2.02 -1.44
N ASN A 200 -10.84 -1.20 -1.34
CA ASN A 200 -9.85 -1.02 -2.40
C ASN A 200 -9.05 -2.31 -2.67
N LEU A 201 -8.57 -2.99 -1.63
CA LEU A 201 -7.75 -4.20 -1.77
C LEU A 201 -8.54 -5.39 -2.33
N MET A 202 -9.80 -5.55 -1.91
CA MET A 202 -10.67 -6.67 -2.30
C MET A 202 -11.46 -6.40 -3.60
N GLY A 203 -11.39 -5.18 -4.14
CA GLY A 203 -12.11 -4.79 -5.36
C GLY A 203 -13.63 -4.69 -5.16
N VAL A 204 -14.09 -4.31 -3.96
CA VAL A 204 -15.52 -4.10 -3.67
C VAL A 204 -15.83 -2.62 -3.82
N GLU A 205 -16.04 -2.18 -5.07
CA GLU A 205 -16.24 -0.76 -5.44
C GLU A 205 -17.34 -0.09 -4.62
N GLY A 206 -18.47 -0.76 -4.38
CA GLY A 206 -19.57 -0.18 -3.61
C GLY A 206 -19.22 0.17 -2.16
N VAL A 207 -18.46 -0.68 -1.46
CA VAL A 207 -17.99 -0.36 -0.09
C VAL A 207 -16.98 0.78 -0.13
N LEU A 208 -16.09 0.78 -1.12
CA LEU A 208 -15.11 1.85 -1.31
C LEU A 208 -15.80 3.19 -1.53
N GLU A 209 -16.80 3.26 -2.42
CA GLU A 209 -17.57 4.47 -2.68
C GLU A 209 -18.31 4.97 -1.43
N LEU A 210 -18.96 4.07 -0.68
CA LEU A 210 -19.62 4.42 0.58
C LEU A 210 -18.64 4.99 1.61
N ALA A 211 -17.47 4.35 1.77
CA ALA A 211 -16.43 4.80 2.69
C ALA A 211 -15.85 6.18 2.30
N VAL A 212 -15.62 6.39 0.99
CA VAL A 212 -15.18 7.69 0.45
C VAL A 212 -16.23 8.76 0.70
N GLN A 213 -17.50 8.46 0.42
CA GLN A 213 -18.60 9.38 0.62
C GLN A 213 -18.75 9.77 2.10
N ARG A 214 -18.70 8.79 3.01
CA ARG A 214 -18.76 9.04 4.46
C ARG A 214 -17.57 9.88 4.94
N THR A 215 -16.37 9.61 4.43
CA THR A 215 -15.18 10.41 4.73
C THR A 215 -15.33 11.86 4.26
N ALA A 216 -15.88 12.07 3.05
CA ALA A 216 -16.16 13.40 2.53
C ALA A 216 -17.20 14.14 3.39
N GLU A 217 -18.20 13.45 3.92
CA GLU A 217 -19.18 14.02 4.86
C GLU A 217 -18.56 14.42 6.20
N LEU A 218 -17.55 13.67 6.68
CA LEU A 218 -16.81 14.02 7.89
C LEU A 218 -15.93 15.26 7.73
N ILE A 219 -15.60 15.65 6.50
CA ILE A 219 -14.76 16.82 6.17
C ILE A 219 -15.64 18.03 5.79
N ARG A 220 -16.76 17.79 5.09
CA ARG A 220 -17.59 18.83 4.50
C ARG A 220 -18.11 19.80 5.57
N GLY A 221 -17.78 21.08 5.40
CA GLY A 221 -18.28 22.17 6.25
C GLY A 221 -17.63 22.25 7.62
N LYS A 222 -16.57 21.46 7.89
CA LYS A 222 -15.76 21.58 9.10
C LYS A 222 -14.58 22.52 8.90
N SER A 223 -14.17 23.18 9.97
CA SER A 223 -12.94 23.97 10.01
C SER A 223 -11.68 23.09 9.97
N PRO A 224 -10.52 23.62 9.57
CA PRO A 224 -9.25 22.89 9.62
C PRO A 224 -8.94 22.32 11.01
N GLU A 225 -9.24 23.06 12.08
CA GLU A 225 -9.04 22.59 13.46
C GLU A 225 -9.92 21.38 13.80
N GLU A 226 -11.21 21.42 13.45
CA GLU A 226 -12.14 20.31 13.67
C GLU A 226 -11.79 19.07 12.84
N ILE A 227 -11.29 19.27 11.61
CA ILE A 227 -10.79 18.17 10.77
C ILE A 227 -9.58 17.53 11.44
N ARG A 228 -8.61 18.35 11.88
CA ARG A 228 -7.41 17.86 12.58
C ARG A 228 -7.79 17.07 13.83
N ASP A 229 -8.74 17.56 14.63
CA ASP A 229 -9.22 16.83 15.82
C ASP A 229 -9.92 15.52 15.45
N THR A 230 -10.83 15.56 14.46
CA THR A 230 -11.58 14.37 14.00
C THR A 230 -10.64 13.25 13.54
N PHE A 231 -9.59 13.58 12.77
CA PHE A 231 -8.65 12.61 12.21
C PHE A 231 -7.36 12.45 13.03
N LYS A 232 -7.27 13.10 14.18
CA LYS A 232 -6.07 13.11 15.06
C LYS A 232 -4.79 13.50 14.33
N ILE A 233 -4.87 14.52 13.46
CA ILE A 233 -3.75 15.05 12.68
C ILE A 233 -3.06 16.15 13.49
N ALA A 234 -1.75 16.05 13.66
CA ALA A 234 -0.95 17.09 14.31
C ALA A 234 -0.84 18.34 13.41
N ASN A 235 -0.82 19.54 14.01
CA ASN A 235 -0.48 20.75 13.26
C ASN A 235 1.03 20.89 13.16
N ASP A 236 1.55 20.80 11.94
CA ASP A 236 2.95 20.90 11.57
C ASP A 236 3.30 22.25 10.90
N PHE A 237 2.33 23.15 10.73
CA PHE A 237 2.57 24.51 10.24
C PHE A 237 3.04 25.44 11.35
N THR A 238 3.91 26.38 10.99
CA THR A 238 4.19 27.54 11.84
C THR A 238 3.00 28.51 11.84
N PRO A 239 2.84 29.35 12.89
CA PRO A 239 1.78 30.36 12.92
C PRO A 239 1.82 31.30 11.71
N GLU A 240 3.01 31.65 11.21
CA GLU A 240 3.16 32.50 10.03
C GLU A 240 2.68 31.80 8.74
N GLU A 241 3.04 30.52 8.54
CA GLU A 241 2.58 29.74 7.37
C GLU A 241 1.07 29.52 7.40
N GLU A 242 0.49 29.23 8.57
CA GLU A 242 -0.95 29.02 8.70
C GLU A 242 -1.73 30.31 8.40
N GLU A 243 -1.25 31.48 8.84
CA GLU A 243 -1.87 32.77 8.54
C GLU A 243 -1.80 33.10 7.03
N GLU A 244 -0.66 32.82 6.37
CA GLU A 244 -0.54 32.99 4.92
C GLU A 244 -1.50 32.06 4.15
N ILE A 245 -1.57 30.78 4.52
CA ILE A 245 -2.48 29.81 3.90
C ILE A 245 -3.94 30.21 4.10
N ILE A 246 -4.33 30.67 5.29
CA ILE A 246 -5.68 31.18 5.57
C ILE A 246 -6.00 32.39 4.71
N LYS A 247 -5.05 33.32 4.57
CA LYS A 247 -5.22 34.55 3.79
C LYS A 247 -5.37 34.26 2.30
N GLU A 248 -4.60 33.32 1.75
CA GLU A 248 -4.70 32.88 0.35
C GLU A 248 -6.01 32.13 0.08
N ASN A 249 -6.48 31.35 1.06
CA ASN A 249 -7.67 30.50 0.93
C ASN A 249 -8.92 31.09 1.60
N ALA A 250 -8.93 32.41 1.87
CA ALA A 250 -10.05 33.09 2.52
C ALA A 250 -11.38 32.94 1.77
N TRP A 251 -11.35 32.65 0.46
CA TRP A 251 -12.51 32.37 -0.37
C TRP A 251 -13.24 31.07 -0.01
N ALA A 252 -12.53 30.10 0.59
CA ALA A 252 -13.08 28.80 1.00
C ALA A 252 -13.65 28.80 2.43
N LEU A 253 -13.43 29.88 3.19
CA LEU A 253 -13.87 30.07 4.57
C LEU A 253 -15.14 30.97 4.69
N GLN A 254 -15.79 31.26 3.56
CA GLN A 254 -17.03 32.06 3.49
C GLN A 254 -18.31 31.22 3.55
#